data_AF-A0AB38SPW8-F1
#
_entry.id   AF-A0AB38SPW8-F1
#
_cell.length_a   1.000
_cell.length_b   1.000
_cell.length_c   1.000
_cell.angle_alpha   90.00
_cell.angle_beta   90.00
_cell.angle_gamma   90.00
#
_symmetry.space_group_name_H-M   'P 1'
#
loop_
_entity.id
_entity.type
_entity.pdbx_description
1 polymer ?
#
loop_
_entity_poly.entity_id
_entity_poly.type
_entity_poly.pdbx_seq_one_letter_code
_entity_poly.pdbx_strand_id
1 'polypeptide(L)'
;MMGIATLHPSYGLYWVDYSVCASRLRTSLERMMDHFSVAKTRIQKKDPSKLGKRRALDLSARIDMFAKKVGTTEHSETLHALRTIGNLGVHSSKVSQAAMLDTYQLYERALEDLFKDRGESTKDIIKRLRAHR
;
A
#
# COMPACT_ATOMS: atom_id res chain seq x y z
N MET A 1 -1.18 -2.11 -14.38
CA MET A 1 -1.65 -3.44 -13.92
C MET A 1 -0.51 -4.17 -13.19
N MET A 2 -0.11 -3.71 -12.00
CA MET A 2 1.10 -4.23 -11.31
C MET A 2 0.89 -4.44 -9.80
N GLY A 3 -0.24 -4.01 -9.23
CA GLY A 3 -0.60 -4.25 -7.83
C GLY A 3 -1.05 -5.70 -7.55
N ILE A 4 -1.67 -6.36 -8.54
CA ILE A 4 -2.14 -7.76 -8.41
C ILE A 4 -0.96 -8.75 -8.43
N ALA A 5 0.14 -8.40 -9.10
CA ALA A 5 1.25 -9.32 -9.37
C ALA A 5 2.05 -9.75 -8.13
N THR A 6 1.95 -9.04 -7.01
CA THR A 6 2.64 -9.43 -5.75
C THR A 6 1.76 -10.08 -4.71
N LEU A 7 0.44 -9.96 -4.84
CA LEU A 7 -0.50 -10.60 -3.92
C LEU A 7 -0.57 -12.11 -4.16
N HIS A 8 -0.54 -12.54 -5.43
CA HIS A 8 -0.58 -13.96 -5.78
C HIS A 8 0.59 -14.78 -5.18
N PRO A 9 1.87 -14.37 -5.29
CA PRO A 9 2.96 -15.08 -4.63
C PRO A 9 2.95 -14.99 -3.09
N SER A 10 2.25 -14.02 -2.46
CA SER A 10 2.18 -13.96 -0.99
C SER A 10 1.24 -15.02 -0.41
N TYR A 11 0.16 -15.38 -1.12
CA TYR A 11 -0.71 -16.50 -0.73
C TYR A 11 0.01 -17.86 -0.73
N GLY A 12 0.94 -18.07 -1.66
CA GLY A 12 1.75 -19.30 -1.71
C GLY A 12 2.70 -19.46 -0.52
N LEU A 13 3.14 -18.34 0.09
CA LEU A 13 4.03 -18.33 1.26
C LEU A 13 3.29 -18.35 2.60
N TYR A 14 1.97 -18.10 2.61
CA TYR A 14 1.13 -18.12 3.82
C TYR A 14 1.24 -19.45 4.57
N TRP A 15 1.46 -20.55 3.86
CA TRP A 15 1.59 -21.89 4.44
C TRP A 15 3.01 -22.26 4.89
N VAL A 16 4.00 -21.37 4.69
CA VAL A 16 5.43 -21.69 4.87
C VAL A 16 6.13 -20.75 5.85
N ASP A 17 5.91 -19.43 5.77
CA ASP A 17 6.54 -18.45 6.67
C ASP A 17 5.75 -17.11 6.74
N TYR A 18 5.12 -16.86 7.89
CA TYR A 18 4.33 -15.64 8.13
C TYR A 18 5.18 -14.36 8.17
N SER A 19 6.44 -14.45 8.60
CA SER A 19 7.35 -13.30 8.64
C SER A 19 7.74 -12.87 7.22
N VAL A 20 7.96 -13.83 6.32
CA VAL A 20 8.16 -13.53 4.90
C VAL A 20 6.89 -12.92 4.29
N CYS A 21 5.71 -13.46 4.61
CA CYS A 21 4.44 -12.89 4.14
C CYS A 21 4.25 -11.42 4.56
N ALA A 22 4.47 -11.12 5.85
CA ALA A 22 4.41 -9.77 6.38
C ALA A 22 5.37 -8.81 5.64
N SER A 23 6.61 -9.24 5.38
CA SER A 23 7.58 -8.43 4.63
C SER A 23 7.14 -8.13 3.19
N ARG A 24 6.48 -9.09 2.52
CA ARG A 24 5.94 -8.93 1.17
C ARG A 24 4.73 -8.02 1.15
N LEU A 25 3.87 -8.09 2.17
CA LEU A 25 2.75 -7.16 2.34
C LEU A 25 3.25 -5.72 2.50
N ARG A 26 4.29 -5.51 3.32
CA ARG A 26 4.94 -4.20 3.46
C ARG A 26 5.45 -3.66 2.12
N THR A 27 6.09 -4.51 1.34
CA THR A 27 6.58 -4.16 -0.01
C THR A 27 5.42 -3.81 -0.95
N SER A 28 4.30 -4.53 -0.86
CA SER A 28 3.08 -4.23 -1.61
C SER A 28 2.50 -2.87 -1.23
N LEU A 29 2.52 -2.52 0.06
CA LEU A 29 2.10 -1.20 0.56
C LEU A 29 3.01 -0.07 0.03
N GLU A 30 4.32 -0.28 -0.04
CA GLU A 30 5.24 0.69 -0.66
C GLU A 30 4.93 0.92 -2.14
N ARG A 31 4.60 -0.15 -2.87
CA ARG A 31 4.19 -0.09 -4.29
C ARG A 31 2.84 0.61 -4.45
N MET A 32 1.92 0.44 -3.51
CA MET A 32 0.66 1.19 -3.51
C MET A 32 0.92 2.69 -3.37
N MET A 33 1.82 3.09 -2.46
CA MET A 33 2.20 4.51 -2.33
C MET A 33 2.83 5.04 -3.63
N ASP A 34 3.61 4.21 -4.34
CA ASP A 34 4.16 4.55 -5.66
C ASP A 34 3.05 4.71 -6.70
N HIS A 35 2.07 3.80 -6.74
CA HIS A 35 0.92 3.85 -7.66
C HIS A 35 0.10 5.14 -7.49
N PHE A 36 -0.05 5.63 -6.26
CA PHE A 36 -0.73 6.89 -5.98
C PHE A 36 0.17 8.13 -6.09
N SER A 37 1.39 7.99 -6.61
CA SER A 37 2.37 9.06 -6.78
C SER A 37 2.67 9.83 -5.49
N VAL A 38 2.72 9.12 -4.36
CA VAL A 38 3.10 9.71 -3.07
C VAL A 38 4.60 9.94 -3.07
N ALA A 39 5.02 11.18 -2.78
CA ALA A 39 6.42 11.59 -2.79
C ALA A 39 7.32 10.66 -1.97
N LYS A 40 8.49 10.33 -2.51
CA LYS A 40 9.51 9.49 -1.83
C LYS A 40 10.49 10.32 -1.01
N THR A 41 10.51 11.64 -1.21
CA THR A 41 11.47 12.53 -0.58
C THR A 41 10.83 13.85 -0.21
N ARG A 42 11.27 14.45 0.89
CA ARG A 42 10.89 15.80 1.31
C ARG A 42 12.14 16.66 1.48
N ILE A 43 12.01 17.94 1.17
CA ILE A 43 13.02 18.94 1.51
C ILE A 43 12.83 19.32 2.98
N GLN A 44 13.79 19.01 3.84
CA GLN A 44 13.84 19.56 5.19
C GLN A 44 14.56 20.92 5.12
N LYS A 45 13.78 21.99 5.22
CA LYS A 45 14.32 23.33 5.53
C LYS A 45 14.35 23.48 7.06
N LYS A 46 15.56 23.57 7.63
CA LYS A 46 15.77 23.98 9.03
C LYS A 46 15.80 25.50 9.18
N ASP A 47 16.14 26.19 8.10
CA ASP A 47 16.28 27.64 8.03
C ASP A 47 15.70 28.10 6.67
N PRO A 48 14.75 29.04 6.63
CA PRO A 48 14.17 29.52 5.38
C PRO A 48 15.18 30.19 4.44
N SER A 49 16.33 30.66 4.96
CA SER A 49 17.40 31.31 4.20
C SER A 49 18.36 30.37 3.48
N LYS A 50 18.35 29.05 3.78
CA LYS A 50 19.28 28.07 3.20
C LYS A 50 18.57 27.03 2.33
N LEU A 51 19.27 26.52 1.31
CA LEU A 51 18.79 25.37 0.54
C LEU A 51 18.61 24.17 1.48
N GLY A 52 17.38 23.65 1.55
CA GLY A 52 17.04 22.54 2.41
C GLY A 52 17.64 21.22 1.90
N LYS A 53 17.95 20.31 2.83
CA LYS A 53 18.46 18.98 2.47
C LYS A 53 17.32 18.06 2.05
N ARG A 54 17.48 17.35 0.94
CA ARG A 54 16.54 16.31 0.50
C ARG A 54 16.71 15.08 1.38
N ARG A 55 15.63 14.61 2.01
CA ARG A 55 15.60 13.36 2.79
C ARG A 55 14.56 12.41 2.23
N ALA A 56 14.86 11.12 2.25
CA ALA A 56 13.88 10.07 1.97
C ALA A 56 12.77 10.09 3.03
N LEU A 57 11.53 9.84 2.59
CA LEU A 57 10.39 9.64 3.45
C LEU A 57 10.27 8.14 3.75
N ASP A 58 10.09 7.81 5.03
CA ASP A 58 9.75 6.45 5.43
C ASP A 58 8.30 6.11 5.04
N LEU A 59 7.93 4.83 5.16
CA LEU A 59 6.59 4.38 4.81
C LEU A 59 5.50 5.03 5.70
N SER A 60 5.80 5.34 6.96
CA SER A 60 4.88 6.06 7.85
C SER A 60 4.47 7.40 7.26
N ALA A 61 5.47 8.23 6.97
CA ALA A 61 5.27 9.58 6.48
C ALA A 61 4.60 9.56 5.10
N ARG A 62 4.87 8.55 4.28
CA ARG A 62 4.18 8.36 3.00
C ARG A 62 2.70 8.01 3.21
N ILE A 63 2.35 7.15 4.16
CA ILE A 63 0.95 6.86 4.51
C ILE A 63 0.24 8.13 5.00
N ASP A 64 0.86 8.92 5.86
CA ASP A 64 0.27 10.17 6.36
C ASP A 64 0.02 11.18 5.22
N MET A 65 0.95 11.28 4.28
CA MET A 65 0.78 12.11 3.09
C MET A 65 -0.34 11.58 2.17
N PHE A 66 -0.44 10.26 2.04
CA PHE A 66 -1.49 9.62 1.26
C PHE A 66 -2.88 9.87 1.87
N ALA A 67 -3.04 9.70 3.18
CA ALA A 67 -4.29 9.97 3.88
C ALA A 67 -4.75 11.42 3.69
N LYS A 68 -3.82 12.38 3.78
CA LYS A 68 -4.09 13.80 3.47
C LYS A 68 -4.53 14.02 2.02
N LYS A 69 -4.02 13.22 1.08
CA LYS A 69 -4.36 13.32 -0.35
C LYS A 69 -5.75 12.76 -0.65
N VAL A 70 -6.14 11.66 -0.01
CA VAL A 70 -7.44 11.00 -0.22
C VAL A 70 -8.54 11.60 0.67
N GLY A 71 -8.18 12.26 1.77
CA GLY A 71 -9.12 12.97 2.64
C GLY A 71 -9.81 12.08 3.66
N THR A 72 -9.31 10.87 3.94
CA THR A 72 -9.92 9.96 4.92
C THR A 72 -8.90 9.52 5.97
N THR A 73 -9.30 9.58 7.25
CA THR A 73 -8.49 9.13 8.39
C THR A 73 -8.48 7.62 8.51
N GLU A 74 -9.58 6.96 8.14
CA GLU A 74 -9.75 5.50 8.18
C GLU A 74 -8.70 4.76 7.33
N HIS A 75 -8.37 5.26 6.14
CA HIS A 75 -7.29 4.68 5.34
C HIS A 75 -5.91 4.89 5.98
N SER A 76 -5.69 5.97 6.73
CA SER A 76 -4.43 6.17 7.45
C SER A 76 -4.22 5.09 8.51
N GLU A 77 -5.22 4.89 9.37
CA GLU A 77 -5.18 3.92 10.46
C GLU A 77 -5.01 2.50 9.92
N THR A 78 -5.79 2.18 8.88
CA THR A 78 -5.71 0.91 8.16
C THR A 78 -4.30 0.64 7.64
N LEU A 79 -3.74 1.56 6.85
CA LEU A 79 -2.42 1.36 6.24
C LEU A 79 -1.29 1.35 7.29
N HIS A 80 -1.43 2.08 8.41
CA HIS A 80 -0.49 2.01 9.53
C HIS A 80 -0.56 0.68 10.28
N ALA A 81 -1.74 0.09 10.44
CA ALA A 81 -1.90 -1.25 11.01
C ALA A 81 -1.18 -2.29 10.13
N LEU A 82 -1.42 -2.26 8.81
CA LEU A 82 -0.75 -3.12 7.83
C LEU A 82 0.78 -2.97 7.87
N ARG A 83 1.27 -1.73 7.94
CA ARG A 83 2.71 -1.43 8.06
C ARG A 83 3.29 -2.03 9.33
N THR A 84 2.58 -1.92 10.45
CA THR A 84 3.04 -2.44 11.76
C THR A 84 3.26 -3.95 11.69
N ILE A 85 2.29 -4.70 11.17
CA ILE A 85 2.45 -6.14 10.96
C ILE A 85 3.56 -6.44 9.96
N GLY A 86 3.62 -5.70 8.86
CA GLY A 86 4.68 -5.85 7.86
C GLY A 86 6.10 -5.66 8.40
N ASN A 87 6.26 -4.78 9.40
CA ASN A 87 7.54 -4.55 10.07
C ASN A 87 7.95 -5.72 10.99
N LEU A 88 6.99 -6.39 11.64
CA LEU A 88 7.26 -7.56 12.49
C LEU A 88 7.94 -8.69 11.70
N GLY A 89 7.55 -8.87 10.43
CA GLY A 89 8.15 -9.86 9.54
C GLY A 89 9.63 -9.63 9.20
N VAL A 90 10.12 -8.38 9.32
CA VAL A 90 11.54 -8.04 9.07
C VAL A 90 12.37 -8.16 10.35
N HIS A 91 11.78 -7.90 11.52
CA HIS A 91 12.51 -7.84 12.80
C HIS A 91 12.47 -9.17 13.57
N SER A 92 12.34 -10.30 12.87
CA SER A 92 12.37 -11.67 13.45
C SER A 92 11.37 -11.92 14.58
N SER A 93 10.31 -11.12 14.66
CA SER A 93 9.21 -11.36 15.60
C SER A 93 8.27 -12.40 15.00
N LYS A 94 7.84 -13.39 15.80
CA LYS A 94 6.83 -14.35 15.34
C LYS A 94 5.53 -13.60 15.06
N VAL A 95 5.11 -13.59 13.80
CA VAL A 95 3.77 -13.15 13.42
C VAL A 95 2.83 -14.34 13.57
N SER A 96 1.76 -14.18 14.34
CA SER A 96 0.76 -15.25 14.49
C SER A 96 -0.07 -15.38 13.21
N GLN A 97 -0.57 -16.60 12.97
CA GLN A 97 -1.47 -16.87 11.84
C GLN A 97 -2.72 -15.98 11.89
N ALA A 98 -3.33 -15.82 13.07
CA ALA A 98 -4.50 -14.97 13.26
C ALA A 98 -4.20 -13.51 12.87
N ALA A 99 -3.09 -12.96 13.36
CA ALA A 99 -2.68 -11.59 13.01
C ALA A 99 -2.45 -11.43 11.50
N MET A 100 -1.84 -12.42 10.84
CA MET A 100 -1.67 -12.39 9.38
C MET A 100 -3.00 -12.45 8.63
N LEU A 101 -3.94 -13.29 9.08
CA LEU A 101 -5.26 -13.41 8.46
C LEU A 101 -6.05 -12.10 8.58
N ASP A 102 -6.07 -11.48 9.76
CA ASP A 102 -6.71 -10.18 9.97
C ASP A 102 -6.06 -9.10 9.11
N THR A 103 -4.73 -9.14 8.97
CA THR A 103 -3.98 -8.23 8.10
C THR A 103 -4.40 -8.37 6.65
N TYR A 104 -4.57 -9.60 6.14
CA TYR A 104 -5.03 -9.83 4.77
C TYR A 104 -6.46 -9.35 4.55
N GLN A 105 -7.39 -9.66 5.46
CA GLN A 105 -8.77 -9.18 5.39
C GLN A 105 -8.84 -7.65 5.37
N LEU A 106 -8.08 -7.00 6.24
CA LEU A 106 -8.01 -5.54 6.28
C LEU A 106 -7.38 -4.97 5.00
N TYR A 107 -6.37 -5.64 4.45
CA TYR A 107 -5.72 -5.19 3.23
C TYR A 107 -6.61 -5.34 2.00
N GLU A 108 -7.36 -6.43 1.90
CA GLU A 108 -8.37 -6.64 0.85
C GLU A 108 -9.41 -5.52 0.87
N ARG A 109 -9.98 -5.21 2.04
CA ARG A 109 -10.96 -4.12 2.16
C ARG A 109 -10.37 -2.76 1.77
N ALA A 110 -9.15 -2.47 2.20
CA ALA A 110 -8.45 -1.24 1.80
C ALA A 110 -8.23 -1.17 0.28
N LEU A 111 -7.92 -2.29 -0.36
CA LEU A 111 -7.77 -2.36 -1.82
C LEU A 111 -9.10 -2.16 -2.53
N GLU A 112 -10.17 -2.79 -2.06
CA GLU A 112 -11.52 -2.62 -2.61
C GLU A 112 -11.94 -1.16 -2.57
N ASP A 113 -11.80 -0.49 -1.42
CA ASP A 113 -12.21 0.90 -1.28
C ASP A 113 -11.35 1.84 -2.12
N LEU A 114 -10.03 1.65 -2.13
CA LEU A 114 -9.09 2.51 -2.85
C LEU A 114 -9.08 2.29 -4.38
N PHE A 115 -9.56 1.14 -4.85
CA PHE A 115 -9.55 0.77 -6.27
C PHE A 115 -10.93 0.50 -6.87
N LYS A 116 -12.02 0.64 -6.09
CA LYS A 116 -13.42 0.40 -6.52
C LYS A 116 -13.78 1.10 -7.82
N ASP A 117 -13.21 2.28 -8.05
CA ASP A 117 -13.47 3.14 -9.21
C ASP A 117 -12.45 2.99 -10.36
N ARG A 118 -11.58 1.96 -10.32
CA ARG A 118 -10.50 1.74 -11.31
C ARG A 118 -10.61 0.45 -12.11
N GLY A 119 -11.74 -0.27 -12.02
CA GLY A 119 -12.15 -1.13 -13.11
C GLY A 119 -12.40 -0.27 -14.35
N GLU A 120 -12.10 -0.78 -15.55
CA GLU A 120 -12.58 -0.15 -16.78
C GLU A 120 -14.08 0.10 -16.62
N SER A 121 -14.53 1.36 -16.77
CA SER A 121 -15.94 1.65 -16.50
C SER A 121 -16.79 0.79 -17.43
N THR A 122 -17.96 0.34 -16.97
CA THR A 122 -18.90 -0.39 -17.85
C THR A 122 -19.15 0.37 -19.15
N LYS A 123 -19.09 1.72 -19.11
CA LYS A 123 -19.19 2.60 -20.28
C LYS A 123 -18.01 2.45 -21.24
N ASP A 124 -16.79 2.32 -20.74
CA ASP A 124 -15.58 2.11 -21.55
C ASP A 124 -15.57 0.72 -22.20
N ILE A 125 -16.00 -0.31 -21.46
CA ILE A 125 -16.22 -1.66 -22.01
C ILE A 125 -17.26 -1.63 -23.13
N ILE A 126 -18.40 -0.96 -22.91
CA ILE A 126 -19.46 -0.79 -23.92
C ILE A 126 -18.92 -0.04 -25.15
N LYS A 127 -18.11 1.00 -24.95
CA LYS A 127 -17.52 1.79 -26.04
C LYS A 127 -16.58 0.94 -26.90
N ARG A 128 -15.73 0.11 -26.28
CA ARG A 128 -14.86 -0.83 -27.00
C ARG A 128 -15.66 -1.87 -27.77
N LEU A 129 -16.71 -2.45 -27.17
CA LEU A 129 -17.58 -3.43 -27.85
C LEU A 129 -18.28 -2.82 -29.07
N ARG A 130 -18.72 -1.56 -28.99
CA ARG A 130 -19.34 -0.85 -30.11
C ARG A 130 -18.35 -0.49 -31.23
N ALA A 131 -17.06 -0.36 -30.92
CA ALA A 131 -16.01 -0.10 -31.90
C ALA A 131 -15.61 -1.34 -32.73
N HIS A 132 -16.09 -2.53 -32.36
CA HIS A 132 -15.94 -3.77 -33.13
C HIS A 132 -17.14 -4.06 -34.05
N ARG A 133 -18.13 -3.16 -34.12
CA ARG A 133 -19.27 -3.23 -35.03
C ARG A 133 -19.05 -2.27 -36.19
#